data_AF-A0A2W4C907-F1
#
_entry.id   AF-A0A2W4C907-F1
#
_cell.length_a   1.000
_cell.length_b   1.000
_cell.length_c   1.000
_cell.angle_alpha   90.00
_cell.angle_beta   90.00
_cell.angle_gamma   90.00
#
_symmetry.space_group_name_H-M   'P 1'
#
loop_
_entity.id
_entity.type
_entity.pdbx_description
1 polymer ?
#
loop_
_entity_poly.entity_id
_entity_poly.type
_entity_poly.pdbx_seq_one_letter_code
_entity_poly.pdbx_strand_id
1 'polypeptide(L)'
;MRPTEHKITVDDIHSDITHLSHLIDEITSKVIGMSRGADKGHNLELDRVGSLLWIARDMVELTERQLAETLGHFNSMKSGASKC
;
A
#
# COMPACT_ATOMS: atom_id res chain seq x y z
N MET A 1 -29.31 18.66 -0.84
CA MET A 1 -28.74 17.54 -0.05
C MET A 1 -27.28 17.89 0.19
N ARG A 2 -26.88 18.29 1.41
CA ARG A 2 -25.47 18.62 1.69
C ARG A 2 -24.68 17.30 1.72
N PRO A 3 -23.48 17.21 1.13
CA PRO A 3 -22.61 16.06 1.37
C PRO A 3 -22.30 16.05 2.86
N THR A 4 -22.63 14.96 3.55
CA THR A 4 -22.20 14.74 4.92
C THR A 4 -20.68 14.60 4.90
N GLU A 5 -19.97 15.46 5.63
CA GLU A 5 -18.51 15.35 5.82
C GLU A 5 -18.21 13.95 6.36
N HIS A 6 -17.70 13.07 5.51
CA HIS A 6 -17.34 11.73 5.92
C HIS A 6 -16.03 11.84 6.72
N LYS A 7 -16.13 11.63 8.03
CA LYS A 7 -14.97 11.69 8.90
C LYS A 7 -14.09 10.47 8.61
N ILE A 8 -12.97 10.71 7.94
CA ILE A 8 -11.95 9.68 7.68
C ILE A 8 -11.39 9.22 9.03
N THR A 9 -11.49 7.92 9.28
CA THR A 9 -10.94 7.26 10.46
C THR A 9 -9.60 6.61 10.15
N VAL A 10 -8.88 6.19 11.18
CA VAL A 10 -7.63 5.44 10.99
C VAL A 10 -7.90 4.07 10.39
N ASP A 11 -9.03 3.45 10.74
CA ASP A 11 -9.43 2.15 10.18
C ASP A 11 -9.68 2.27 8.68
N ASP A 12 -10.23 3.40 8.21
CA ASP A 12 -10.41 3.68 6.79
C ASP A 12 -9.04 3.77 6.07
N ILE A 13 -8.08 4.50 6.65
CA ILE A 13 -6.72 4.62 6.09
C ILE A 13 -6.03 3.25 6.04
N HIS A 14 -6.18 2.43 7.09
CA HIS A 14 -5.62 1.08 7.13
C HIS A 14 -6.25 0.21 6.03
N SER A 15 -7.57 0.23 5.90
CA SER A 15 -8.30 -0.47 4.84
C SER A 15 -7.85 -0.04 3.44
N ASP A 16 -7.64 1.25 3.21
CA ASP A 16 -7.17 1.79 1.93
C ASP A 16 -5.75 1.33 1.60
N ILE A 17 -4.84 1.29 2.58
CA ILE A 17 -3.47 0.78 2.40
C ILE A 17 -3.50 -0.73 2.08
N THR A 18 -4.29 -1.51 2.80
CA THR A 18 -4.44 -2.95 2.52
C THR A 18 -4.99 -3.18 1.10
N HIS A 19 -6.00 -2.41 0.69
CA HIS A 19 -6.56 -2.52 -0.65
C HIS A 19 -5.55 -2.11 -1.73
N LEU A 20 -4.77 -1.04 -1.51
CA LEU A 20 -3.71 -0.63 -2.41
C LEU A 20 -2.65 -1.72 -2.59
N SER A 21 -2.27 -2.41 -1.50
CA SER A 21 -1.36 -3.55 -1.55
C SER A 21 -1.88 -4.66 -2.46
N HIS A 22 -3.15 -5.04 -2.32
CA HIS A 22 -3.79 -6.05 -3.19
C HIS A 22 -3.80 -5.64 -4.66
N LEU A 23 -4.09 -4.37 -4.97
CA LEU A 23 -4.09 -3.87 -6.34
C LEU A 23 -2.69 -3.92 -6.96
N ILE A 24 -1.65 -3.56 -6.21
CA ILE A 24 -0.27 -3.65 -6.69
C ILE A 24 0.12 -5.09 -6.97
N ASP A 25 -0.23 -6.02 -6.09
CA ASP A 25 0.03 -7.45 -6.28
C ASP A 25 -0.69 -8.00 -7.52
N GLU A 26 -1.97 -7.62 -7.73
CA GLU A 26 -2.73 -8.03 -8.91
C GLU A 26 -2.12 -7.48 -10.21
N ILE A 27 -1.74 -6.20 -10.23
CA ILE A 27 -1.11 -5.57 -11.39
C ILE A 27 0.25 -6.23 -11.68
N THR A 28 1.05 -6.49 -10.63
CA THR A 28 2.35 -7.17 -10.74
C THR A 28 2.20 -8.55 -11.36
N SER A 29 1.23 -9.33 -10.88
CA SER A 29 0.93 -10.66 -11.42
C SER A 29 0.59 -10.59 -12.92
N LYS A 30 -0.25 -9.63 -13.31
CA LYS A 30 -0.62 -9.42 -14.72
C LYS A 30 0.58 -9.02 -15.57
N VAL A 31 1.41 -8.09 -15.12
CA VAL A 31 2.61 -7.62 -15.85
C VAL A 31 3.63 -8.74 -16.06
N ILE A 32 3.85 -9.59 -15.04
CA ILE A 32 4.71 -10.77 -15.17
C ILE A 32 4.15 -11.77 -16.20
N GLY A 33 2.83 -11.92 -16.24
CA GLY A 33 2.13 -12.80 -17.18
C GLY A 33 2.04 -12.27 -18.62
N MET A 34 2.42 -11.02 -18.87
CA MET A 34 2.40 -10.46 -20.23
C MET A 34 3.44 -11.15 -21.11
N SER A 35 3.00 -11.67 -22.26
CA SER A 35 3.88 -12.30 -23.24
C SER A 35 4.91 -11.29 -23.73
N ARG A 36 6.18 -11.55 -23.40
CA ARG A 36 7.32 -10.92 -24.04
C ARG A 36 7.37 -11.50 -25.44
N GLY A 37 6.92 -10.74 -26.44
CA GLY A 37 6.78 -11.20 -27.82
C GLY A 37 8.04 -11.90 -28.34
N ALA A 38 7.88 -12.69 -29.41
CA ALA A 38 8.93 -13.55 -30.00
C ALA A 38 10.22 -12.83 -30.44
N ASP A 39 10.24 -11.51 -30.41
CA ASP A 39 11.45 -10.71 -30.59
C ASP A 39 12.34 -10.85 -29.35
N LYS A 40 13.55 -11.35 -29.58
CA LYS A 40 14.57 -11.73 -28.59
C LYS A 40 15.14 -10.57 -27.74
N GLY A 41 14.40 -9.48 -27.60
CA GLY A 41 14.74 -8.33 -26.78
C GLY A 41 13.90 -8.33 -25.50
N HIS A 42 14.56 -8.10 -24.37
CA HIS A 42 13.89 -7.63 -23.16
C HIS A 42 12.90 -6.52 -23.53
N ASN A 43 11.62 -6.70 -23.19
CA ASN A 43 10.66 -5.62 -23.30
C ASN A 43 10.98 -4.63 -22.18
N LEU A 44 11.88 -3.68 -22.48
CA LEU A 44 12.45 -2.74 -21.52
C LEU A 44 11.37 -1.97 -20.75
N GLU A 45 10.24 -1.68 -21.40
CA GLU A 45 9.11 -1.02 -20.76
C GLU A 45 8.39 -1.94 -19.75
N LEU A 46 8.18 -3.22 -20.09
CA LEU A 46 7.65 -4.19 -19.11
C LEU A 46 8.61 -4.45 -17.95
N ASP A 47 9.91 -4.48 -18.22
CA ASP A 47 10.94 -4.62 -17.17
C ASP A 47 10.92 -3.40 -16.23
N ARG A 48 10.82 -2.17 -16.78
CA ARG A 48 10.68 -0.94 -16.00
C ARG A 48 9.40 -0.91 -15.18
N VAL A 49 8.26 -1.24 -15.79
CA VAL A 49 6.97 -1.31 -15.08
C VAL A 49 7.04 -2.34 -13.96
N GLY A 50 7.61 -3.52 -14.22
CA GLY A 50 7.83 -4.54 -13.20
C GLY A 50 8.67 -4.03 -12.02
N SER A 51 9.80 -3.35 -12.29
CA SER A 51 10.63 -2.76 -11.24
C SER A 51 9.89 -1.67 -10.43
N LEU A 52 9.11 -0.81 -11.10
CA LEU A 52 8.32 0.22 -10.43
C LEU A 52 7.23 -0.37 -9.54
N LEU A 53 6.62 -1.49 -9.94
CA LEU A 53 5.62 -2.18 -9.14
C LEU A 53 6.22 -2.81 -7.88
N TRP A 54 7.44 -3.34 -7.96
CA TRP A 54 8.17 -3.80 -6.78
C TRP A 54 8.48 -2.64 -5.81
N ILE A 55 8.93 -1.50 -6.33
CA ILE A 55 9.13 -0.29 -5.50
C ILE A 55 7.81 0.15 -4.86
N ALA A 56 6.72 0.15 -5.61
CA ALA A 56 5.40 0.52 -5.10
C ALA A 56 4.95 -0.42 -3.97
N ARG A 57 5.16 -1.74 -4.12
CA ARG A 57 4.89 -2.74 -3.08
C ARG A 57 5.67 -2.42 -1.80
N ASP A 58 6.98 -2.23 -1.91
CA ASP A 58 7.84 -1.95 -0.75
C ASP A 58 7.40 -0.68 -0.01
N MET A 59 7.00 0.36 -0.76
CA MET A 59 6.51 1.61 -0.19
C MET A 59 5.17 1.44 0.55
N VAL A 60 4.27 0.58 0.05
CA VAL A 60 3.01 0.26 0.72
C VAL A 60 3.27 -0.53 2.00
N GLU A 61 4.12 -1.54 1.96
CA GLU A 61 4.51 -2.31 3.16
C GLU A 61 5.18 -1.41 4.22
N LEU A 62 6.04 -0.47 3.79
CA LEU A 62 6.64 0.49 4.71
C LEU A 62 5.59 1.39 5.37
N THR A 63 4.62 1.87 4.57
CA THR A 63 3.55 2.74 5.07
C THR A 63 2.67 2.01 6.09
N GLU A 64 2.33 0.74 5.83
CA GLU A 64 1.57 -0.11 6.75
C GLU A 64 2.31 -0.29 8.09
N ARG A 65 3.62 -0.58 8.06
CA ARG A 65 4.44 -0.71 9.27
C ARG A 65 4.49 0.59 10.07
N GLN A 66 4.72 1.71 9.39
CA GLN A 66 4.77 3.04 10.05
C GLN A 66 3.42 3.41 10.69
N LEU A 67 2.31 3.07 10.04
CA LEU A 67 0.98 3.29 10.59
C LEU A 67 0.77 2.46 11.86
N ALA A 68 1.13 1.17 11.82
CA ALA A 68 1.04 0.27 12.98
C ALA A 68 1.90 0.76 14.17
N GLU A 69 3.14 1.16 13.91
CA GLU A 69 4.04 1.72 14.93
C GLU A 69 3.47 3.00 15.54
N THR A 70 2.99 3.92 14.71
CA THR A 70 2.39 5.18 15.14
C THR A 70 1.18 4.93 16.03
N LEU A 71 0.31 4.00 15.66
CA LEU A 71 -0.85 3.60 16.47
C LEU A 71 -0.45 2.96 17.79
N GLY A 72 0.57 2.10 17.78
CA GLY A 72 1.15 1.51 18.99
C GLY A 72 1.63 2.59 19.96
N HIS A 73 2.36 3.59 19.46
CA HIS A 73 2.81 4.73 20.27
C HIS A 73 1.64 5.52 20.86
N PHE A 74 0.63 5.89 20.06
CA PHE A 74 -0.54 6.61 20.55
C PHE A 74 -1.31 5.85 21.64
N ASN A 75 -1.48 4.53 21.47
CA ASN A 75 -2.16 3.69 22.45
C ASN A 75 -1.36 3.58 23.76
N SER A 76 -0.02 3.49 23.68
CA SER A 76 0.85 3.49 24.85
C SER A 76 0.76 4.80 25.66
N MET A 77 0.68 5.95 24.99
CA MET A 77 0.55 7.27 25.63
C MET A 77 -0.80 7.43 26.34
N LYS A 78 -1.90 6.98 25.72
CA LYS A 78 -3.23 7.01 26.37
C LYS A 78 -3.28 6.13 27.62
N SER A 79 -2.65 4.96 27.61
CA SER A 79 -2.60 4.07 28.77
C SER A 79 -1.76 4.65 29.93
N GLY A 80 -0.75 5.47 29.64
CA GLY A 80 0.07 6.14 30.66
C GLY A 80 -0.65 7.32 31.34
N ALA A 81 -1.46 8.06 30.59
CA ALA A 81 -2.20 9.23 31.11
C ALA A 81 -3.36 8.86 32.06
N SER A 82 -3.86 7.62 32.02
CA SER A 82 -4.99 7.17 32.85
C SER A 82 -4.59 6.65 34.24
N LYS A 83 -3.29 6.67 34.58
CA LYS A 83 -2.75 6.16 35.86
C LYS A 83 -2.34 7.25 36.87
N CYS A 84 -2.64 8.51 36.60
CA CYS A 84 -2.39 9.63 37.51
C CYS A 84 -3.70 10.16 38.09
#